data_AF-A0A9X3GA87-F1
#
_entry.id   AF-A0A9X3GA87-F1
#
_cell.length_a   1.000
_cell.length_b   1.000
_cell.length_c   1.000
_cell.angle_alpha   90.00
_cell.angle_beta   90.00
_cell.angle_gamma   90.00
#
_symmetry.space_group_name_H-M   'P 1'
#
loop_
_entity.id
_entity.type
_entity.pdbx_description
1 polymer ?
#
loop_
_entity_poly.entity_id
_entity_poly.type
_entity_poly.pdbx_seq_one_letter_code
_entity_poly.pdbx_strand_id
1 'polypeptide(L)' 'MAAPFRPPWFGNRGVQLLAGVAVAYNLVALVLRLVDGEWGEAFLSFAWTVVFGYVLVESLRFRKQQDAGQDTAAD' A
#
# COMPACT_ATOMS: atom_id res chain seq x y z
N MET A 1 -3.46 15.83 -20.93
CA MET A 1 -3.92 14.87 -19.91
C MET A 1 -3.39 15.34 -18.57
N ALA A 2 -4.25 15.66 -17.60
CA ALA A 2 -3.80 16.02 -16.26
C ALA A 2 -3.10 14.80 -15.65
N ALA A 3 -1.89 14.99 -15.09
CA ALA A 3 -1.26 13.93 -14.30
C ALA A 3 -2.24 13.58 -13.15
N PRO A 4 -2.49 12.29 -12.88
CA PRO A 4 -3.30 11.89 -11.74
C PRO A 4 -2.82 12.61 -10.49
N PHE A 5 -3.73 13.17 -9.68
CA PHE A 5 -3.36 13.80 -8.42
C PHE A 5 -2.72 12.75 -7.51
N ARG A 6 -1.52 13.04 -7.03
CA ARG A 6 -0.67 12.12 -6.27
C ARG A 6 -0.29 12.81 -4.97
N PRO A 7 -0.86 12.41 -3.82
CA PRO A 7 -0.64 13.12 -2.58
C PRO A 7 0.85 13.14 -2.20
N PRO A 8 1.39 14.27 -1.72
CA PRO A 8 2.82 14.43 -1.46
C PRO A 8 3.37 13.48 -0.39
N TRP A 9 2.50 12.92 0.45
CA TRP A 9 2.87 11.95 1.49
C TRP A 9 3.14 10.53 0.97
N PHE A 10 2.79 10.20 -0.28
CA PHE A 10 2.99 8.84 -0.83
C PHE A 10 4.47 8.42 -0.91
N GLY A 11 5.41 9.36 -1.06
CA GLY A 11 6.84 9.04 -1.07
C GLY A 11 7.46 8.82 0.32
N ASN A 12 6.71 9.05 1.40
CA ASN A 12 7.24 8.97 2.76
C ASN A 12 7.41 7.51 3.22
N ARG A 13 8.59 7.18 3.76
CA ARG A 13 8.89 5.88 4.38
C ARG A 13 7.87 5.47 5.45
N GLY A 14 7.33 6.44 6.19
CA GLY A 14 6.30 6.18 7.20
C GLY A 14 5.04 5.55 6.58
N VAL A 15 4.62 6.02 5.41
CA VAL A 15 3.43 5.49 4.71
C VAL A 15 3.70 4.09 4.18
N GLN A 16 4.91 3.79 3.70
CA GLN A 16 5.31 2.44 3.27
C GLN A 16 5.25 1.45 4.44
N LEU A 17 5.79 1.84 5.60
CA LEU A 17 5.75 1.00 6.80
C LEU A 17 4.32 0.78 7.28
N LEU A 18 3.52 1.84 7.38
CA LEU A 18 2.12 1.74 7.80
C LEU A 18 1.29 0.87 6.85
N ALA A 19 1.42 1.08 5.54
CA ALA A 19 0.74 0.28 4.53
C ALA A 19 1.19 -1.18 4.58
N GLY A 20 2.50 -1.44 4.72
CA GLY A 20 3.04 -2.79 4.84
C GLY A 20 2.54 -3.53 6.08
N VAL A 21 2.54 -2.87 7.24
CA VAL A 21 2.00 -3.44 8.49
C VAL A 21 0.50 -3.68 8.36
N ALA A 22 -0.25 -2.76 7.75
CA ALA A 22 -1.68 -2.92 7.53
C ALA A 22 -2.00 -4.10 6.61
N VAL A 23 -1.22 -4.32 5.54
CA VAL A 23 -1.33 -5.50 4.67
C VAL A 23 -1.09 -6.79 5.46
N ALA A 24 0.01 -6.85 6.22
CA ALA A 24 0.35 -8.03 7.01
C ALA A 24 -0.74 -8.35 8.05
N TYR A 25 -1.24 -7.33 8.75
CA TYR A 25 -2.33 -7.48 9.71
C TYR A 25 -3.60 -8.03 9.05
N ASN A 26 -4.03 -7.44 7.93
CA ASN A 26 -5.26 -7.88 7.27
C ASN A 26 -5.15 -9.28 6.67
N LEU A 27 -3.95 -9.70 6.21
CA LEU A 27 -3.72 -11.08 5.76
C LEU A 27 -3.86 -12.08 6.92
N VAL A 28 -3.28 -11.78 8.08
CA VAL A 28 -3.43 -12.63 9.27
C VAL A 28 -4.90 -12.70 9.70
N ALA A 29 -5.57 -11.56 9.79
CA ALA A 29 -6.99 -11.50 10.14
C ALA A 29 -7.86 -12.25 9.13
N LEU A 30 -7.58 -12.14 7.84
CA LEU A 30 -8.26 -12.88 6.78
C LEU A 30 -8.17 -14.38 6.99
N VAL A 31 -6.97 -14.91 7.26
CA VAL A 31 -6.77 -16.35 7.48
C VAL A 31 -7.53 -16.83 8.71
N LEU A 32 -7.46 -16.10 9.82
CA LEU A 32 -8.19 -16.45 11.05
C LEU A 32 -9.71 -16.48 10.80
N ARG A 33 -10.25 -15.43 10.19
CA ARG A 33 -11.68 -15.32 9.87
C ARG A 33 -12.17 -16.39 8.89
N LEU A 34 -11.33 -16.82 7.95
CA LEU A 34 -11.64 -17.94 7.04
C LEU A 34 -11.73 -19.27 7.80
N VAL A 35 -10.82 -19.50 8.74
CA VAL A 35 -10.83 -20.72 9.59
C VAL A 35 -12.05 -20.72 10.52
N ASP A 36 -12.43 -19.56 11.04
CA ASP A 36 -13.59 -19.39 11.92
C ASP A 36 -14.93 -19.35 11.16
N GLY A 37 -14.92 -19.38 9.82
CA GLY A 37 -16.13 -19.34 8.98
C GLY A 37 -16.83 -17.98 8.94
N GLU A 38 -16.15 -16.90 9.37
CA GLU A 38 -16.65 -15.53 9.35
C GLU A 38 -16.51 -14.89 7.96
N TRP A 39 -17.29 -15.38 6.98
CA TRP A 39 -17.13 -15.00 5.57
C TRP A 39 -17.25 -13.49 5.28
N GLY A 40 -18.15 -12.79 5.98
CA GLY A 40 -18.34 -11.34 5.80
C GLY A 40 -17.12 -10.55 6.27
N GLU A 41 -16.61 -10.87 7.45
CA GLU A 41 -15.43 -10.26 8.02
C GLU A 41 -14.16 -10.65 7.23
N ALA A 42 -14.07 -11.88 6.76
CA ALA A 42 -13.01 -12.34 5.87
C ALA A 42 -12.98 -11.50 4.57
N PHE A 43 -14.14 -11.31 3.93
CA PHE A 43 -14.24 -10.45 2.74
C PHE A 43 -13.76 -9.02 3.04
N LEU A 44 -14.14 -8.46 4.18
CA LEU A 44 -13.71 -7.11 4.57
C LEU A 44 -12.19 -7.03 4.78
N SER A 45 -11.58 -8.01 5.46
CA SER A 45 -10.11 -8.10 5.61
C SER A 45 -9.41 -8.25 4.25
N PHE A 46 -10.00 -8.99 3.32
CA PHE A 46 -9.48 -9.09 1.96
C PHE A 46 -9.55 -7.74 1.23
N ALA A 47 -10.68 -7.04 1.28
CA ALA A 47 -10.83 -5.74 0.65
C ALA A 47 -9.80 -4.72 1.18
N TRP A 48 -9.60 -4.68 2.50
CA TRP A 48 -8.57 -3.85 3.12
C TRP A 48 -7.16 -4.25 2.71
N THR A 49 -6.86 -5.54 2.61
CA THR A 49 -5.58 -6.04 2.06
C THR A 49 -5.31 -5.46 0.67
N VAL A 50 -6.31 -5.47 -0.23
CA VAL A 50 -6.17 -4.93 -1.59
C VAL A 50 -5.93 -3.42 -1.57
N VAL A 51 -6.68 -2.68 -0.76
CA VAL A 51 -6.54 -1.22 -0.64
C VAL A 51 -5.14 -0.85 -0.13
N PHE A 52 -4.69 -1.45 0.98
CA PHE A 52 -3.37 -1.16 1.53
C PHE A 52 -2.24 -1.69 0.64
N GLY A 53 -2.44 -2.82 -0.03
CA GLY A 53 -1.51 -3.36 -1.02
C GLY A 53 -1.31 -2.40 -2.19
N TYR A 54 -2.39 -1.82 -2.72
CA TYR A 54 -2.32 -0.80 -3.75
C TYR A 54 -1.55 0.44 -3.26
N VAL A 55 -1.87 0.94 -2.06
CA VAL A 55 -1.16 2.09 -1.47
C VAL A 55 0.33 1.82 -1.33
N LEU A 56 0.70 0.62 -0.86
CA LEU A 56 2.09 0.20 -0.71
C LEU A 56 2.82 0.16 -2.05
N VAL A 57 2.25 -0.51 -3.05
CA VAL A 57 2.83 -0.63 -4.40
C VAL A 57 3.02 0.74 -5.03
N GLU A 58 2.01 1.58 -4.96
CA GLU A 58 2.07 2.91 -5.56
C GLU A 58 3.08 3.80 -4.80
N SER A 59 3.15 3.71 -3.46
CA SER A 59 4.16 4.38 -2.65
C SER A 59 5.60 3.98 -3.01
N LEU A 60 5.84 2.69 -3.26
CA LEU A 60 7.14 2.18 -3.71
C LEU A 60 7.47 2.68 -5.12
N ARG A 61 6.50 2.65 -6.04
CA ARG A 61 6.65 3.15 -7.40
C ARG A 61 6.98 4.64 -7.42
N PHE A 62 6.33 5.44 -6.56
CA PHE A 62 6.62 6.86 -6.38
C PHE A 62 8.05 7.12 -5.97
N ARG A 63 8.50 6.41 -4.95
CA ARG A 63 9.83 6.60 -4.43
C ARG A 63 10.89 6.29 -5.47
N LYS A 64 10.69 5.20 -6.24
CA LYS A 64 11.56 4.88 -7.39
C LYS A 64 11.57 6.00 -8.46
N GLN A 65 10.44 6.66 -8.71
CA GLN A 65 10.37 7.80 -9.65
C GLN A 65 11.07 9.05 -9.10
N GLN A 66 10.98 9.29 -7.79
CA GLN A 66 11.68 10.40 -7.13
C GLN A 66 13.19 10.19 -7.14
N ASP A 67 13.65 8.98 -6.79
CA ASP A 67 15.07 8.62 -6.79
C ASP A 67 15.67 8.78 -8.22
N ALA A 68 14.98 8.27 -9.26
CA ALA A 68 15.43 8.41 -10.65
C ALA A 68 15.44 9.85 -11.19
N GLY A 69 14.51 10.70 -10.71
CA GLY A 69 14.46 12.11 -11.06
C GLY A 69 15.53 12.96 -10.36
N GLN A 70 15.95 12.56 -9.15
CA GLN A 70 17.07 13.19 -8.44
C GLN A 70 18.42 12.90 -9.12
N ASP A 71 18.65 11.67 -9.55
CA ASP A 71 19.91 11.29 -10.23
C ASP A 71 20.10 12.04 -11.56
N THR A 72 19.02 12.39 -12.26
CA THR A 72 19.08 13.14 -13.53
C THR A 72 19.31 14.66 -13.34
N ALA A 73 19.02 15.19 -12.14
CA ALA A 73 19.19 16.61 -11.82
C ALA A 73 20.55 16.92 -11.15
N ALA A 74 21.33 15.88 -10.83
CA ALA A 74 22.66 15.98 -10.24
C ALA A 74 23.81 15.89 -11.27
N ASP A 75 23.48 15.62 -12.55
CA ASP A 75 24.36 15.74 -13.72
C ASP A 75 24.14 17.09 -14.43
#